data_AF-A0A3E2NAQ5-F1
#
_entry.id   AF-A0A3E2NAQ5-F1
#
_cell.length_a   1.000
_cell.length_b   1.000
_cell.length_c   1.000
_cell.angle_alpha   90.00
_cell.angle_beta   90.00
_cell.angle_gamma   90.00
#
_symmetry.space_group_name_H-M   'P 1'
#
loop_
_entity.id
_entity.type
_entity.pdbx_description
1 polymer ?
#
loop_
_entity_poly.entity_id
_entity_poly.type
_entity_poly.pdbx_seq_one_letter_code
_entity_poly.pdbx_strand_id
1 'polypeptide(L)'
;MNISFHYFAVKTLARKAGFDESSAQQIAVFSQFIDDYNAYLYRRYSNVPDWAKQAPYDMYISSWTTPFNFNPVTTGFWDWMDLATLVTPRSQKFTVSPFHFIPSTHQSMAEKDNRTFPATLNDGTIISDHLNFAKNEFINAATETDRMNALMLIGSRLHTFADTYAHQLFSGYNETCNNVTLVQVINNMTGKDETQKYNTLAYGFLQKMKDILQGHQPAIGHMMIEHIPDYPWISFTMNYPLPDGGTGTHTRSNTAEFVRAGKEIMDYLRSCLNKPPISGNDWEQFTDKLVLGFFFDETLYSDEGELIRELVKHWSSIFGQDGYLYSYDRHALFDGIIGGYSSRSSSNAALEMNNNINSIFPSMSDAFYFYNAYADHLLIDLYGSQPRSAWFNVVAEDSAAHMSPIENTDDTFGVSMGKPLL
;
A
#
# COMPACT_ATOMS: atom_id res chain seq x y z
N MET A 1 0.10 -6.89 5.31
CA MET A 1 0.45 -8.32 5.13
C MET A 1 1.42 -8.42 3.97
N ASN A 2 1.98 -9.60 3.68
CA ASN A 2 2.85 -9.78 2.50
C ASN A 2 2.13 -10.52 1.37
N ILE A 3 2.87 -10.73 0.27
CA ILE A 3 2.41 -11.40 -0.95
C ILE A 3 1.79 -12.79 -0.74
N SER A 4 2.25 -13.56 0.25
CA SER A 4 1.63 -14.85 0.61
C SER A 4 0.15 -14.69 0.97
N PHE A 5 -0.24 -13.57 1.57
CA PHE A 5 -1.66 -13.27 1.79
C PHE A 5 -2.28 -12.49 0.64
N HIS A 6 -1.76 -11.30 0.33
CA HIS A 6 -2.39 -10.35 -0.60
C HIS A 6 -2.57 -10.92 -2.01
N TYR A 7 -1.67 -11.79 -2.48
CA TYR A 7 -1.86 -12.53 -3.73
C TYR A 7 -2.38 -13.95 -3.49
N PHE A 8 -1.61 -14.81 -2.83
CA PHE A 8 -1.88 -16.26 -2.85
C PHE A 8 -3.14 -16.63 -2.06
N ALA A 9 -3.28 -16.14 -0.83
CA ALA A 9 -4.47 -16.40 -0.03
C ALA A 9 -5.73 -15.79 -0.66
N VAL A 10 -5.68 -14.52 -1.07
CA VAL A 10 -6.80 -13.84 -1.75
C VAL A 10 -7.23 -14.60 -3.00
N LYS A 11 -6.29 -15.04 -3.85
CA LYS A 11 -6.62 -15.85 -5.04
C LYS A 11 -7.32 -17.15 -4.65
N THR A 12 -6.79 -17.84 -3.65
CA THR A 12 -7.32 -19.12 -3.17
C THR A 12 -8.74 -18.95 -2.62
N LEU A 13 -8.99 -17.88 -1.87
CA LEU A 13 -10.30 -17.53 -1.33
C LEU A 13 -11.28 -17.19 -2.45
N ALA A 14 -10.88 -16.41 -3.47
CA ALA A 14 -11.71 -16.09 -4.62
C ALA A 14 -12.12 -17.34 -5.42
N ARG A 15 -11.18 -18.25 -5.71
CA ARG A 15 -11.49 -19.54 -6.36
C ARG A 15 -12.44 -20.38 -5.52
N LYS A 16 -12.22 -20.47 -4.20
CA LYS A 16 -13.09 -21.22 -3.28
C LYS A 16 -14.47 -20.58 -3.11
N ALA A 17 -14.61 -19.25 -3.20
CA ALA A 17 -15.90 -18.56 -3.25
C ALA A 17 -16.68 -18.86 -4.55
N GLY A 18 -15.95 -19.25 -5.60
CA GLY A 18 -16.48 -19.72 -6.88
C GLY A 18 -16.35 -18.70 -8.02
N PHE A 19 -15.42 -17.75 -7.91
CA PHE A 19 -14.97 -16.98 -9.06
C PHE A 19 -14.22 -17.89 -10.03
N ASP A 20 -14.33 -17.62 -11.34
CA ASP A 20 -13.51 -18.29 -12.34
C ASP A 20 -12.03 -17.90 -12.20
N GLU A 21 -11.16 -18.61 -12.93
CA GLU A 21 -9.71 -18.44 -12.83
C GLU A 21 -9.27 -17.00 -13.18
N SER A 22 -9.84 -16.43 -14.25
CA SER A 22 -9.51 -15.08 -14.71
C SER A 22 -9.90 -14.02 -13.69
N SER A 23 -11.11 -14.13 -13.12
CA SER A 23 -11.64 -13.18 -12.14
C SER A 23 -10.87 -13.28 -10.82
N ALA A 24 -10.56 -14.50 -10.36
CA ALA A 24 -9.76 -14.71 -9.16
C ALA A 24 -8.32 -14.19 -9.32
N GLN A 25 -7.71 -14.39 -10.49
CA GLN A 25 -6.41 -13.81 -10.81
C GLN A 25 -6.48 -12.28 -10.77
N GLN A 26 -7.49 -11.67 -11.40
CA GLN A 26 -7.66 -10.21 -11.41
C GLN A 26 -7.75 -9.64 -9.99
N ILE A 27 -8.63 -10.21 -9.15
CA ILE A 27 -8.79 -9.77 -7.75
C ILE A 27 -7.47 -9.85 -6.99
N ALA A 28 -6.78 -10.99 -7.07
CA ALA A 28 -5.55 -11.23 -6.31
C ALA A 28 -4.39 -10.33 -6.77
N VAL A 29 -4.27 -10.14 -8.09
CA VAL A 29 -3.25 -9.26 -8.67
C VAL A 29 -3.45 -7.82 -8.20
N PHE A 30 -4.68 -7.30 -8.23
CA PHE A 30 -4.94 -5.93 -7.79
C PHE A 30 -5.00 -5.75 -6.28
N SER A 31 -5.10 -6.84 -5.52
CA SER A 31 -4.81 -6.81 -4.08
C SER A 31 -3.32 -6.58 -3.87
N GLN A 32 -2.43 -7.44 -4.42
CA GLN A 32 -0.98 -7.25 -4.28
C GLN A 32 -0.48 -5.92 -4.88
N PHE A 33 -1.08 -5.45 -5.96
CA PHE A 33 -0.63 -4.25 -6.66
C PHE A 33 -0.69 -2.98 -5.80
N ILE A 34 -1.48 -2.98 -4.72
CA ILE A 34 -1.50 -1.87 -3.75
C ILE A 34 -0.12 -1.67 -3.13
N ASP A 35 0.54 -2.74 -2.67
CA ASP A 35 1.91 -2.71 -2.12
C ASP A 35 2.95 -2.35 -3.19
N ASP A 36 2.73 -2.81 -4.42
CA ASP A 36 3.74 -2.71 -5.47
C ASP A 36 3.73 -1.33 -6.15
N TYR A 37 2.62 -0.59 -6.15
CA TYR A 37 2.46 0.61 -6.95
C TYR A 37 3.05 1.89 -6.31
N ASN A 38 4.25 2.25 -6.76
CA ASN A 38 5.11 3.28 -6.16
C ASN A 38 5.33 4.53 -7.05
N ALA A 39 4.30 5.03 -7.73
CA ALA A 39 4.41 6.14 -8.68
C ALA A 39 4.36 7.55 -8.03
N TYR A 40 5.45 7.99 -7.36
CA TYR A 40 5.50 9.25 -6.58
C TYR A 40 5.47 10.57 -7.36
N LEU A 41 5.83 10.56 -8.64
CA LEU A 41 6.09 11.79 -9.40
C LEU A 41 4.95 12.10 -10.36
N TYR A 42 4.71 13.41 -10.53
CA TYR A 42 3.93 13.93 -11.64
C TYR A 42 4.50 13.47 -12.96
N ARG A 43 3.60 13.02 -13.85
CA ARG A 43 3.98 12.60 -15.20
C ARG A 43 3.07 13.26 -16.22
N ARG A 44 3.63 13.43 -17.41
CA ARG A 44 2.94 13.99 -18.56
C ARG A 44 2.51 12.85 -19.47
N TYR A 45 1.20 12.73 -19.71
CA TYR A 45 0.63 11.71 -20.56
C TYR A 45 -0.08 12.32 -21.76
N SER A 46 -0.05 11.59 -22.88
CA SER A 46 -0.70 12.01 -24.12
C SER A 46 -2.20 11.73 -24.14
N ASN A 47 -2.67 10.70 -23.41
CA ASN A 47 -4.01 10.13 -23.54
C ASN A 47 -4.83 10.10 -22.23
N VAL A 48 -4.73 11.13 -21.38
CA VAL A 48 -5.58 11.20 -20.17
C VAL A 48 -7.06 11.27 -20.60
N PRO A 49 -7.93 10.35 -20.14
CA PRO A 49 -9.34 10.37 -20.47
C PRO A 49 -10.06 11.60 -19.93
N ASP A 50 -11.09 12.08 -20.63
CA ASP A 50 -11.80 13.30 -20.21
C ASP A 50 -12.52 13.15 -18.86
N TRP A 51 -12.99 11.94 -18.53
CA TRP A 51 -13.59 11.66 -17.24
C TRP A 51 -12.58 11.78 -16.09
N ALA A 52 -11.29 11.47 -16.32
CA ALA A 52 -10.24 11.55 -15.32
C ALA A 52 -9.74 12.99 -15.07
N LYS A 53 -10.11 13.93 -15.96
CA LYS A 53 -9.77 15.36 -15.85
C LYS A 53 -10.82 16.16 -15.07
N GLN A 54 -11.96 15.55 -14.78
CA GLN A 54 -13.12 16.21 -14.19
C GLN A 54 -13.23 15.87 -12.70
N ALA A 55 -13.89 16.76 -11.96
CA ALA A 55 -14.29 16.47 -10.59
C ALA A 55 -15.13 15.17 -10.53
N PRO A 56 -15.02 14.39 -9.45
CA PRO A 56 -14.35 14.71 -8.18
C PRO A 56 -12.85 14.41 -8.15
N TYR A 57 -12.29 13.80 -9.21
CA TYR A 57 -10.93 13.29 -9.23
C TYR A 57 -9.87 14.39 -9.13
N ASP A 58 -8.83 14.11 -8.35
CA ASP A 58 -7.70 14.98 -8.03
C ASP A 58 -6.38 14.48 -8.64
N MET A 59 -6.50 13.82 -9.79
CA MET A 59 -5.36 13.23 -10.50
C MET A 59 -4.82 14.13 -11.62
N TYR A 60 -5.53 15.20 -11.98
CA TYR A 60 -5.20 16.05 -13.13
C TYR A 60 -4.82 17.46 -12.70
N ILE A 61 -3.65 17.95 -13.14
CA ILE A 61 -3.09 19.24 -12.73
C ILE A 61 -2.95 20.14 -13.94
N SER A 62 -3.97 20.98 -14.14
CA SER A 62 -4.01 22.17 -15.02
C SER A 62 -3.05 22.15 -16.23
N SER A 63 -3.47 21.56 -17.35
CA SER A 63 -2.96 21.89 -18.68
C SER A 63 -3.97 21.54 -19.77
N TRP A 64 -4.76 22.52 -20.22
CA TRP A 64 -5.78 22.31 -21.27
C TRP A 64 -5.23 21.83 -22.62
N THR A 65 -3.91 21.81 -22.77
CA THR A 65 -3.19 21.36 -23.96
C THR A 65 -2.34 20.14 -23.65
N THR A 66 -2.43 19.11 -24.49
CA THR A 66 -1.58 17.92 -24.46
C THR A 66 -0.09 18.30 -24.54
N PRO A 67 0.79 17.65 -23.77
CA PRO A 67 0.53 16.56 -22.82
C PRO A 67 -0.10 17.03 -21.50
N PHE A 68 -0.91 16.18 -20.89
CA PHE A 68 -1.63 16.46 -19.64
C PHE A 68 -0.76 16.11 -18.43
N ASN A 69 -0.64 17.01 -17.43
CA ASN A 69 0.00 16.64 -16.17
C ASN A 69 -0.97 15.79 -15.33
N PHE A 70 -0.51 14.60 -14.97
CA PHE A 70 -1.23 13.64 -14.16
C PHE A 70 -0.42 13.32 -12.90
N ASN A 71 -1.14 13.19 -11.79
CA ASN A 71 -0.64 12.87 -10.47
C ASN A 71 -1.14 11.48 -10.07
N PRO A 72 -0.36 10.42 -10.33
CA PRO A 72 -0.73 9.09 -9.89
C PRO A 72 -0.91 9.04 -8.37
N VAL A 73 -1.78 8.16 -7.91
CA VAL A 73 -1.96 7.88 -6.49
C VAL A 73 -0.99 6.78 -6.11
N THR A 74 0.15 7.13 -5.53
CA THR A 74 1.06 6.15 -4.92
C THR A 74 0.33 5.41 -3.81
N THR A 75 0.29 4.10 -3.90
CA THR A 75 -0.34 3.25 -2.89
C THR A 75 0.67 2.42 -2.10
N GLY A 76 1.83 2.13 -2.67
CA GLY A 76 2.83 1.25 -2.07
C GLY A 76 4.24 1.82 -2.03
N PHE A 77 5.19 0.98 -1.60
CA PHE A 77 6.61 1.30 -1.45
C PHE A 77 7.44 0.01 -1.57
N TRP A 78 8.42 -0.01 -2.47
CA TRP A 78 9.13 -1.23 -2.83
C TRP A 78 10.59 -1.24 -2.35
N ASP A 79 11.31 -0.14 -2.51
CA ASP A 79 12.73 -0.06 -2.16
C ASP A 79 13.02 0.85 -0.95
N TRP A 80 14.30 0.91 -0.61
CA TRP A 80 14.79 1.74 0.49
C TRP A 80 14.62 3.23 0.29
N MET A 81 14.59 3.71 -0.96
CA MET A 81 14.32 5.11 -1.28
C MET A 81 12.83 5.41 -1.13
N ASP A 82 11.97 4.49 -1.54
CA ASP A 82 10.52 4.56 -1.32
C ASP A 82 10.20 4.61 0.18
N LEU A 83 10.81 3.72 0.97
CA LEU A 83 10.71 3.70 2.43
C LEU A 83 11.19 5.03 3.07
N ALA A 84 12.20 5.68 2.49
CA ALA A 84 12.65 6.99 2.96
C ALA A 84 11.57 8.07 2.79
N THR A 85 10.70 7.95 1.77
CA THR A 85 9.61 8.93 1.58
C THR A 85 8.54 8.84 2.66
N LEU A 86 8.45 7.72 3.39
CA LEU A 86 7.42 7.50 4.40
C LEU A 86 7.52 8.49 5.57
N VAL A 87 8.69 9.08 5.81
CA VAL A 87 8.83 10.13 6.85
C VAL A 87 8.13 11.43 6.47
N THR A 88 7.76 11.62 5.20
CA THR A 88 7.09 12.85 4.77
C THR A 88 5.62 12.83 5.20
N PRO A 89 5.07 13.96 5.69
CA PRO A 89 3.65 14.05 6.02
C PRO A 89 2.73 13.71 4.82
N ARG A 90 3.18 14.02 3.60
CA ARG A 90 2.47 13.70 2.36
C ARG A 90 2.30 12.19 2.18
N SER A 91 3.38 11.41 2.27
CA SER A 91 3.32 9.95 2.11
C SER A 91 2.50 9.30 3.22
N GLN A 92 2.63 9.77 4.47
CA GLN A 92 1.80 9.25 5.59
C GLN A 92 0.31 9.46 5.32
N LYS A 93 -0.06 10.67 4.88
CA LYS A 93 -1.45 11.06 4.63
C LYS A 93 -2.05 10.45 3.36
N PHE A 94 -1.30 10.31 2.28
CA PHE A 94 -1.87 9.92 0.97
C PHE A 94 -1.45 8.54 0.47
N THR A 95 -0.59 7.83 1.20
CA THR A 95 -0.11 6.49 0.83
C THR A 95 -0.22 5.54 2.02
N VAL A 96 0.49 5.80 3.11
CA VAL A 96 0.61 4.85 4.23
C VAL A 96 -0.71 4.65 4.96
N SER A 97 -1.29 5.72 5.50
CA SER A 97 -2.52 5.61 6.29
C SER A 97 -3.71 5.12 5.46
N PRO A 98 -4.04 5.67 4.27
CA PRO A 98 -5.24 5.24 3.54
C PRO A 98 -5.21 3.79 3.08
N PHE A 99 -4.04 3.28 2.65
CA PHE A 99 -3.97 1.97 1.99
C PHE A 99 -3.52 0.84 2.92
N HIS A 100 -2.77 1.15 3.98
CA HIS A 100 -2.20 0.13 4.90
C HIS A 100 -2.62 0.29 6.36
N PHE A 101 -2.97 1.50 6.82
CA PHE A 101 -3.36 1.76 8.21
C PHE A 101 -4.64 2.57 8.25
N ILE A 102 -5.66 2.08 7.54
CA ILE A 102 -6.87 2.85 7.28
C ILE A 102 -7.57 3.17 8.60
N PRO A 103 -7.94 4.45 8.84
CA PRO A 103 -8.74 4.82 9.98
C PRO A 103 -10.09 4.12 9.96
N SER A 104 -10.56 3.67 11.13
CA SER A 104 -11.84 2.96 11.23
C SER A 104 -13.03 3.83 10.83
N THR A 105 -13.00 5.10 11.21
CA THR A 105 -14.07 6.10 10.96
C THR A 105 -13.48 7.46 10.62
N HIS A 106 -14.25 8.34 9.96
CA HIS A 106 -13.82 9.71 9.67
C HIS A 106 -13.49 10.49 10.94
N GLN A 107 -14.15 10.18 12.07
CA GLN A 107 -13.85 10.79 13.36
C GLN A 107 -12.45 10.40 13.85
N SER A 108 -12.08 9.12 13.75
CA SER A 108 -10.77 8.62 14.20
C SER A 108 -9.59 9.24 13.46
N MET A 109 -9.82 9.81 12.26
CA MET A 109 -8.77 10.50 11.50
C MET A 109 -8.23 11.76 12.18
N ALA A 110 -9.05 12.42 12.99
CA ALA A 110 -8.66 13.62 13.72
C ALA A 110 -8.08 13.32 15.11
N GLU A 111 -8.12 12.05 15.53
CA GLU A 111 -7.63 11.62 16.83
C GLU A 111 -6.10 11.47 16.81
N LYS A 112 -5.49 11.75 17.97
CA LYS A 112 -4.03 11.64 18.16
C LYS A 112 -3.55 10.18 18.28
N ASP A 113 -4.47 9.25 18.54
CA ASP A 113 -4.19 7.81 18.63
C ASP A 113 -5.09 7.07 17.64
N ASN A 114 -4.74 7.15 16.37
CA ASN A 114 -5.52 6.61 15.25
C ASN A 114 -5.05 5.19 14.86
N ARG A 115 -4.94 4.32 15.86
CA ARG A 115 -4.54 2.93 15.66
C ARG A 115 -5.52 2.18 14.76
N THR A 116 -4.95 1.28 13.99
CA THR A 116 -5.69 0.35 13.15
C THR A 116 -6.24 -0.80 14.01
N PHE A 117 -7.48 -1.20 13.72
CA PHE A 117 -8.15 -2.35 14.33
C PHE A 117 -8.82 -3.19 13.24
N PRO A 118 -8.98 -4.51 13.46
CA PRO A 118 -9.60 -5.38 12.46
C PRO A 118 -11.01 -4.91 12.11
N ALA A 119 -11.27 -4.73 10.82
CA ALA A 119 -12.60 -4.46 10.30
C ALA A 119 -13.38 -5.76 10.08
N THR A 120 -14.70 -5.69 10.15
CA THR A 120 -15.63 -6.77 9.84
C THR A 120 -16.66 -6.29 8.81
N LEU A 121 -17.30 -7.20 8.09
CA LEU A 121 -18.26 -6.79 7.07
C LEU A 121 -19.49 -6.11 7.68
N ASN A 122 -19.83 -4.92 7.18
CA ASN A 122 -20.97 -4.10 7.56
C ASN A 122 -20.90 -3.55 8.99
N ASP A 123 -19.71 -3.34 9.54
CA ASP A 123 -19.52 -2.75 10.87
C ASP A 123 -19.51 -1.21 10.88
N GLY A 124 -19.71 -0.59 9.71
CA GLY A 124 -19.70 0.86 9.54
C GLY A 124 -18.29 1.46 9.52
N THR A 125 -17.24 0.62 9.42
CA THR A 125 -15.90 1.12 9.13
C THR A 125 -15.80 1.61 7.69
N ILE A 126 -14.93 2.59 7.45
CA ILE A 126 -14.69 3.15 6.11
C ILE A 126 -14.37 2.02 5.12
N ILE A 127 -13.46 1.11 5.47
CA ILE A 127 -13.07 0.04 4.56
C ILE A 127 -14.21 -0.95 4.27
N SER A 128 -15.06 -1.24 5.25
CA SER A 128 -16.27 -2.05 5.05
C SER A 128 -17.23 -1.38 4.05
N ASP A 129 -17.43 -0.06 4.17
CA ASP A 129 -18.29 0.68 3.26
C ASP A 129 -17.72 0.73 1.83
N HIS A 130 -16.40 0.85 1.69
CA HIS A 130 -15.74 0.78 0.38
C HIS A 130 -15.82 -0.63 -0.24
N LEU A 131 -15.79 -1.69 0.56
CA LEU A 131 -16.08 -3.04 0.08
C LEU A 131 -17.53 -3.17 -0.41
N ASN A 132 -18.50 -2.62 0.33
CA ASN A 132 -19.89 -2.61 -0.11
C ASN A 132 -20.08 -1.83 -1.42
N PHE A 133 -19.40 -0.70 -1.58
CA PHE A 133 -19.35 0.04 -2.85
C PHE A 133 -18.78 -0.83 -3.98
N ALA A 134 -17.61 -1.46 -3.77
CA ALA A 134 -16.97 -2.33 -4.77
C ALA A 134 -17.86 -3.51 -5.19
N LYS A 135 -18.57 -4.12 -4.24
CA LYS A 135 -19.57 -5.15 -4.50
C LYS A 135 -20.71 -4.65 -5.36
N ASN A 136 -21.23 -3.45 -5.09
CA ASN A 136 -22.32 -2.86 -5.87
C ASN A 136 -21.89 -2.58 -7.31
N GLU A 137 -20.67 -2.07 -7.51
CA GLU A 137 -20.10 -1.89 -8.86
C GLU A 137 -20.00 -3.22 -9.60
N PHE A 138 -19.61 -4.31 -8.92
CA PHE A 138 -19.53 -5.64 -9.52
C PHE A 138 -20.90 -6.21 -9.90
N ILE A 139 -21.90 -6.09 -9.01
CA ILE A 139 -23.26 -6.61 -9.26
C ILE A 139 -23.96 -5.83 -10.38
N ASN A 140 -23.73 -4.52 -10.46
CA ASN A 140 -24.37 -3.64 -11.42
C ASN A 140 -23.58 -3.47 -12.74
N ALA A 141 -22.45 -4.16 -12.89
CA ALA A 141 -21.63 -4.10 -14.09
C ALA A 141 -22.46 -4.46 -15.34
N ALA A 142 -22.57 -3.51 -16.28
CA ALA A 142 -23.36 -3.68 -17.50
C ALA A 142 -22.54 -4.31 -18.65
N THR A 143 -21.22 -4.16 -18.60
CA THR A 143 -20.29 -4.66 -19.62
C THR A 143 -19.18 -5.50 -18.99
N GLU A 144 -18.47 -6.26 -19.82
CA GLU A 144 -17.28 -6.99 -19.37
C GLU A 144 -16.19 -6.04 -18.84
N THR A 145 -16.02 -4.88 -19.46
CA THR A 145 -15.09 -3.85 -18.98
C THR A 145 -15.48 -3.34 -17.59
N ASP A 146 -16.76 -3.05 -17.35
CA ASP A 146 -17.25 -2.63 -16.03
C ASP A 146 -16.99 -3.74 -15.00
N ARG A 147 -17.21 -5.00 -15.39
CA ARG A 147 -16.94 -6.16 -14.53
C ARG A 147 -15.46 -6.29 -14.19
N MET A 148 -14.56 -6.14 -15.17
CA MET A 148 -13.11 -6.18 -14.95
C MET A 148 -12.63 -5.04 -14.05
N ASN A 149 -13.19 -3.85 -14.22
CA ASN A 149 -12.89 -2.68 -13.39
C ASN A 149 -13.41 -2.87 -11.94
N ALA A 150 -14.60 -3.45 -11.77
CA ALA A 150 -15.12 -3.76 -10.46
C ALA A 150 -14.29 -4.85 -9.75
N LEU A 151 -13.75 -5.84 -10.47
CA LEU A 151 -12.82 -6.83 -9.91
C LEU A 151 -11.49 -6.21 -9.46
N MET A 152 -10.98 -5.22 -10.20
CA MET A 152 -9.82 -4.41 -9.79
C MET A 152 -10.12 -3.69 -8.48
N LEU A 153 -11.25 -2.98 -8.41
CA LEU A 153 -11.68 -2.26 -7.22
C LEU A 153 -11.87 -3.21 -6.02
N ILE A 154 -12.48 -4.38 -6.22
CA ILE A 154 -12.57 -5.44 -5.20
C ILE A 154 -11.19 -5.81 -4.68
N GLY A 155 -10.25 -6.16 -5.57
CA GLY A 155 -8.88 -6.53 -5.20
C GLY A 155 -8.21 -5.46 -4.35
N SER A 156 -8.24 -4.21 -4.81
CA SER A 156 -7.62 -3.09 -4.11
C SER A 156 -8.23 -2.82 -2.73
N ARG A 157 -9.55 -3.03 -2.54
CA ARG A 157 -10.18 -2.89 -1.21
C ARG A 157 -9.93 -4.08 -0.30
N LEU A 158 -9.83 -5.29 -0.86
CA LEU A 158 -9.46 -6.47 -0.08
C LEU A 158 -8.06 -6.36 0.52
N HIS A 159 -7.12 -5.71 -0.18
CA HIS A 159 -5.81 -5.37 0.36
C HIS A 159 -5.92 -4.58 1.67
N THR A 160 -6.50 -3.38 1.59
CA THR A 160 -6.61 -2.47 2.73
C THR A 160 -7.45 -3.08 3.85
N PHE A 161 -8.47 -3.86 3.52
CA PHE A 161 -9.23 -4.63 4.51
C PHE A 161 -8.37 -5.66 5.24
N ALA A 162 -7.58 -6.46 4.51
CA ALA A 162 -6.68 -7.45 5.10
C ALA A 162 -5.64 -6.78 6.01
N ASP A 163 -5.11 -5.63 5.62
CA ASP A 163 -4.14 -4.89 6.43
C ASP A 163 -4.69 -4.45 7.79
N THR A 164 -6.01 -4.28 7.93
CA THR A 164 -6.63 -4.02 9.25
C THR A 164 -6.36 -5.12 10.28
N TYR A 165 -6.13 -6.36 9.82
CA TYR A 165 -5.80 -7.51 10.68
C TYR A 165 -4.30 -7.64 10.96
N ALA A 166 -3.45 -7.21 10.04
CA ALA A 166 -1.99 -7.27 10.23
C ALA A 166 -1.50 -6.12 11.11
N HIS A 167 -2.02 -4.93 10.89
CA HIS A 167 -1.47 -3.70 11.44
C HIS A 167 -2.17 -3.24 12.73
N GLN A 168 -2.76 -4.19 13.46
CA GLN A 168 -3.43 -3.92 14.74
C GLN A 168 -2.53 -3.13 15.68
N LEU A 169 -3.08 -2.10 16.30
CA LEU A 169 -2.41 -1.22 17.28
C LEU A 169 -1.32 -0.30 16.71
N PHE A 170 -1.16 -0.25 15.39
CA PHE A 170 -0.26 0.68 14.70
C PHE A 170 -1.03 1.78 13.96
N SER A 171 -0.35 2.89 13.72
CA SER A 171 -0.80 4.03 12.94
C SER A 171 0.08 4.21 11.70
N GLY A 172 -0.51 4.66 10.60
CA GLY A 172 0.23 5.04 9.38
C GLY A 172 1.00 6.35 9.51
N TYR A 173 0.92 7.03 10.65
CA TYR A 173 1.62 8.28 10.94
C TYR A 173 2.85 8.07 11.82
N ASN A 174 3.77 9.04 11.81
CA ASN A 174 4.92 9.03 12.71
C ASN A 174 4.51 9.41 14.13
N GLU A 175 4.15 8.41 14.93
CA GLU A 175 3.51 8.60 16.24
C GLU A 175 4.11 7.70 17.32
N THR A 176 3.93 8.12 18.58
CA THR A 176 4.45 7.37 19.73
C THR A 176 3.78 6.00 19.88
N CYS A 177 2.55 5.82 19.40
CA CYS A 177 1.83 4.55 19.46
C CYS A 177 2.58 3.41 18.74
N ASN A 178 3.39 3.73 17.74
CA ASN A 178 4.19 2.80 16.95
C ASN A 178 5.52 2.42 17.60
N ASN A 179 5.91 3.07 18.71
CA ASN A 179 7.16 2.80 19.40
C ASN A 179 7.05 1.54 20.28
N VAL A 180 6.93 0.39 19.63
CA VAL A 180 6.74 -0.91 20.25
C VAL A 180 8.08 -1.62 20.52
N THR A 181 8.07 -2.63 21.38
CA THR A 181 9.21 -3.53 21.63
C THR A 181 8.80 -4.97 21.46
N LEU A 182 9.57 -5.74 20.68
CA LEU A 182 9.37 -7.17 20.50
C LEU A 182 9.73 -7.93 21.79
N VAL A 183 8.80 -8.75 22.27
CA VAL A 183 8.99 -9.56 23.49
C VAL A 183 9.26 -11.03 23.13
N GLN A 184 8.47 -11.59 22.21
CA GLN A 184 8.58 -12.99 21.83
C GLN A 184 8.12 -13.21 20.40
N VAL A 185 8.75 -14.17 19.70
CA VAL A 185 8.25 -14.73 18.44
C VAL A 185 8.29 -16.26 18.49
N ILE A 186 7.17 -16.90 18.20
CA ILE A 186 7.03 -18.35 18.11
C ILE A 186 6.69 -18.72 16.66
N ASN A 187 7.39 -19.69 16.11
CA ASN A 187 7.05 -20.29 14.82
C ASN A 187 5.88 -21.26 15.00
N ASN A 188 4.73 -20.99 14.37
CA ASN A 188 3.49 -21.76 14.56
C ASN A 188 3.55 -23.16 13.94
N MET A 189 4.43 -23.37 12.96
CA MET A 189 4.64 -24.68 12.35
C MET A 189 5.51 -25.58 13.24
N THR A 190 6.58 -25.03 13.83
CA THR A 190 7.59 -25.84 14.55
C THR A 190 7.48 -25.75 16.07
N GLY A 191 6.74 -24.77 16.60
CA GLY A 191 6.65 -24.45 18.02
C GLY A 191 7.93 -23.83 18.61
N LYS A 192 8.94 -23.53 17.77
CA LYS A 192 10.22 -22.97 18.23
C LYS A 192 10.10 -21.49 18.56
N ASP A 193 10.80 -21.09 19.61
CA ASP A 193 11.05 -19.68 19.90
C ASP A 193 12.13 -19.14 18.95
N GLU A 194 11.74 -18.18 18.11
CA GLU A 194 12.60 -17.53 17.11
C GLU A 194 12.87 -16.06 17.47
N THR A 195 12.63 -15.64 18.72
CA THR A 195 12.73 -14.24 19.16
C THR A 195 14.10 -13.63 18.82
N GLN A 196 15.20 -14.38 18.98
CA GLN A 196 16.54 -13.89 18.68
C GLN A 196 16.75 -13.62 17.17
N LYS A 197 16.24 -14.50 16.30
CA LYS A 197 16.29 -14.34 14.84
C LYS A 197 15.62 -13.03 14.44
N TYR A 198 14.37 -12.84 14.88
CA TYR A 198 13.58 -11.67 14.51
C TYR A 198 14.07 -10.37 15.15
N ASN A 199 14.61 -10.40 16.38
CA ASN A 199 15.29 -9.23 16.95
C ASN A 199 16.51 -8.81 16.12
N THR A 200 17.25 -9.76 15.57
CA THR A 200 18.42 -9.49 14.72
C THR A 200 17.99 -8.87 13.38
N LEU A 201 16.93 -9.41 12.77
CA LEU A 201 16.35 -8.85 11.54
C LEU A 201 15.84 -7.42 11.75
N ALA A 202 14.99 -7.20 12.77
CA ALA A 202 14.47 -5.88 13.11
C ALA A 202 15.59 -4.88 13.45
N TYR A 203 16.62 -5.29 14.18
CA TYR A 203 17.77 -4.43 14.45
C TYR A 203 18.51 -4.04 13.16
N GLY A 204 18.79 -5.01 12.28
CA GLY A 204 19.45 -4.75 10.99
C GLY A 204 18.65 -3.80 10.10
N PHE A 205 17.34 -4.01 10.03
CA PHE A 205 16.41 -3.12 9.33
C PHE A 205 16.49 -1.68 9.87
N LEU A 206 16.39 -1.51 11.20
CA LEU A 206 16.42 -0.19 11.84
C LEU A 206 17.77 0.52 11.66
N GLN A 207 18.90 -0.21 11.65
CA GLN A 207 20.21 0.39 11.36
C GLN A 207 20.25 0.94 9.94
N LYS A 208 19.81 0.14 8.96
CA LYS A 208 19.77 0.58 7.56
C LYS A 208 18.88 1.80 7.36
N MET A 209 17.72 1.84 8.01
CA MET A 209 16.82 3.01 7.98
C MET A 209 17.48 4.25 8.60
N LYS A 210 18.19 4.10 9.71
CA LYS A 210 18.95 5.20 10.32
C LYS A 210 20.02 5.75 9.39
N ASP A 211 20.72 4.87 8.68
CA ASP A 211 21.74 5.29 7.72
C ASP A 211 21.13 6.12 6.57
N ILE A 212 19.98 5.67 6.05
CA ILE A 212 19.24 6.38 4.98
C ILE A 212 18.71 7.73 5.46
N LEU A 213 18.18 7.78 6.69
CA LEU A 213 17.53 8.96 7.26
C LEU A 213 18.47 9.84 8.11
N GLN A 214 19.79 9.65 7.95
CA GLN A 214 20.83 10.45 8.60
C GLN A 214 20.65 10.53 10.13
N GLY A 215 20.34 9.39 10.75
CA GLY A 215 20.20 9.23 12.20
C GLY A 215 18.77 9.42 12.74
N HIS A 216 17.80 9.81 11.92
CA HIS A 216 16.39 9.84 12.34
C HIS A 216 15.81 8.42 12.39
N GLN A 217 15.04 8.12 13.44
CA GLN A 217 14.33 6.85 13.60
C GLN A 217 12.82 7.13 13.68
N PRO A 218 12.11 7.14 12.54
CA PRO A 218 10.67 7.35 12.52
C PRO A 218 9.95 6.15 13.15
N ALA A 219 8.87 6.42 13.88
CA ALA A 219 7.96 5.43 14.43
C ALA A 219 6.68 5.43 13.59
N ILE A 220 6.74 4.83 12.41
CA ILE A 220 5.63 4.76 11.45
C ILE A 220 5.24 3.29 11.28
N GLY A 221 3.94 3.00 11.42
CA GLY A 221 3.43 1.64 11.33
C GLY A 221 4.19 0.66 12.22
N HIS A 222 4.47 -0.51 11.68
CA HIS A 222 5.19 -1.58 12.37
C HIS A 222 6.71 -1.55 12.15
N MET A 223 7.30 -0.45 11.65
CA MET A 223 8.75 -0.36 11.35
C MET A 223 9.66 -0.80 12.50
N MET A 224 9.25 -0.58 13.75
CA MET A 224 10.01 -0.93 14.95
C MET A 224 10.21 -2.45 15.12
N ILE A 225 9.34 -3.25 14.51
CA ILE A 225 9.40 -4.71 14.55
C ILE A 225 9.39 -5.32 13.15
N GLU A 226 9.77 -4.54 12.13
CA GLU A 226 9.86 -4.99 10.74
C GLU A 226 8.56 -5.67 10.27
N HIS A 227 8.62 -6.62 9.34
CA HIS A 227 7.49 -7.35 8.78
C HIS A 227 6.90 -8.43 9.71
N ILE A 228 7.26 -8.45 11.00
CA ILE A 228 6.75 -9.46 11.96
C ILE A 228 5.21 -9.52 11.97
N PRO A 229 4.47 -8.40 11.92
CA PRO A 229 3.01 -8.44 11.83
C PRO A 229 2.46 -9.03 10.53
N ASP A 230 3.26 -9.10 9.47
CA ASP A 230 2.88 -9.55 8.13
C ASP A 230 3.11 -11.04 7.89
N TYR A 231 3.98 -11.68 8.67
CA TYR A 231 4.38 -13.07 8.47
C TYR A 231 3.32 -14.05 9.00
N PRO A 232 2.61 -14.79 8.13
CA PRO A 232 1.46 -15.60 8.56
C PRO A 232 1.82 -16.83 9.38
N TRP A 233 3.07 -17.30 9.39
CA TRP A 233 3.49 -18.53 10.08
C TRP A 233 3.97 -18.32 11.52
N ILE A 234 3.93 -17.10 12.05
CA ILE A 234 4.42 -16.80 13.40
C ILE A 234 3.33 -16.30 14.34
N SER A 235 3.58 -16.44 15.63
CA SER A 235 2.90 -15.72 16.71
C SER A 235 3.92 -14.80 17.35
N PHE A 236 3.49 -13.62 17.79
CA PHE A 236 4.39 -12.70 18.48
C PHE A 236 3.72 -12.05 19.68
N THR A 237 4.58 -11.60 20.59
CA THR A 237 4.23 -10.72 21.71
C THR A 237 5.02 -9.43 21.58
N MET A 238 4.35 -8.29 21.73
CA MET A 238 4.97 -6.98 21.79
C MET A 238 4.47 -6.17 22.97
N ASN A 239 5.32 -5.29 23.47
CA ASN A 239 4.91 -4.20 24.35
C ASN A 239 4.64 -2.95 23.52
N TYR A 240 3.57 -2.22 23.84
CA TYR A 240 3.18 -1.01 23.12
C TYR A 240 2.80 0.12 24.09
N PRO A 241 3.02 1.40 23.74
CA PRO A 241 2.67 2.52 24.61
C PRO A 241 1.16 2.69 24.75
N LEU A 242 0.64 3.03 25.92
CA LEU A 242 -0.76 3.38 26.13
C LEU A 242 -0.97 4.91 26.10
N PRO A 243 -2.18 5.41 25.78
CA PRO A 243 -2.46 6.85 25.75
C PRO A 243 -2.22 7.58 27.07
N ASP A 244 -2.35 6.86 28.19
CA ASP A 244 -2.13 7.37 29.55
C ASP A 244 -0.64 7.36 29.97
N GLY A 245 0.27 7.00 29.06
CA GLY A 245 1.71 6.85 29.33
C GLY A 245 2.11 5.49 29.89
N GLY A 246 1.17 4.56 30.06
CA GLY A 246 1.45 3.18 30.44
C GLY A 246 2.06 2.34 29.30
N THR A 247 2.25 1.06 29.58
CA THR A 247 2.68 0.07 28.57
C THR A 247 1.70 -1.09 28.60
N GLY A 248 1.11 -1.39 27.44
CA GLY A 248 0.31 -2.57 27.21
C GLY A 248 1.17 -3.70 26.63
N THR A 249 0.65 -4.92 26.71
CA THR A 249 1.23 -6.10 26.06
C THR A 249 0.19 -6.69 25.12
N HIS A 250 0.60 -6.98 23.90
CA HIS A 250 -0.23 -7.60 22.88
C HIS A 250 0.41 -8.89 22.40
N THR A 251 -0.33 -9.99 22.50
CA THR A 251 0.08 -11.32 22.02
C THR A 251 -0.94 -11.78 20.99
N ARG A 252 -0.47 -12.19 19.80
CA ARG A 252 -1.34 -12.76 18.78
C ARG A 252 -0.66 -13.85 17.96
N SER A 253 -1.49 -14.69 17.35
CA SER A 253 -1.07 -15.60 16.28
C SER A 253 -1.45 -14.99 14.94
N ASN A 254 -0.46 -14.69 14.08
CA ASN A 254 -0.73 -14.17 12.75
C ASN A 254 -1.52 -15.19 11.94
N THR A 255 -1.19 -16.48 12.06
CA THR A 255 -1.96 -17.56 11.41
C THR A 255 -3.44 -17.48 11.76
N ALA A 256 -3.77 -17.33 13.06
CA ALA A 256 -5.16 -17.26 13.49
C ALA A 256 -5.86 -15.97 13.01
N GLU A 257 -5.20 -14.81 13.12
CA GLU A 257 -5.77 -13.55 12.63
C GLU A 257 -5.97 -13.56 11.11
N PHE A 258 -5.06 -14.18 10.35
CA PHE A 258 -5.13 -14.23 8.90
C PHE A 258 -6.20 -15.23 8.44
N VAL A 259 -6.43 -16.31 9.18
CA VAL A 259 -7.62 -17.17 8.99
C VAL A 259 -8.91 -16.38 9.25
N ARG A 260 -8.98 -15.54 10.30
CA ARG A 260 -10.17 -14.69 10.54
C ARG A 260 -10.39 -13.70 9.40
N ALA A 261 -9.36 -12.98 8.97
CA ALA A 261 -9.42 -12.11 7.80
C ALA A 261 -9.90 -12.88 6.57
N GLY A 262 -9.35 -14.07 6.32
CA GLY A 262 -9.73 -14.95 5.22
C GLY A 262 -11.20 -15.37 5.25
N LYS A 263 -11.79 -15.54 6.44
CA LYS A 263 -13.23 -15.86 6.58
C LYS A 263 -14.11 -14.70 6.18
N GLU A 264 -13.80 -13.48 6.64
CA GLU A 264 -14.53 -12.27 6.25
C GLU A 264 -14.42 -12.07 4.73
N ILE A 265 -13.20 -12.19 4.16
CA ILE A 265 -12.97 -12.07 2.72
C ILE A 265 -13.75 -13.15 1.94
N MET A 266 -13.76 -14.39 2.42
CA MET A 266 -14.54 -15.49 1.82
C MET A 266 -16.04 -15.14 1.75
N ASP A 267 -16.61 -14.68 2.87
CA ASP A 267 -18.03 -14.34 2.93
C ASP A 267 -18.37 -13.12 2.05
N TYR A 268 -17.50 -12.10 2.04
CA TYR A 268 -17.62 -10.97 1.14
C TYR A 268 -17.65 -11.40 -0.32
N LEU A 269 -16.66 -12.17 -0.76
CA LEU A 269 -16.53 -12.67 -2.13
C LEU A 269 -17.73 -13.53 -2.53
N ARG A 270 -18.22 -14.39 -1.64
CA ARG A 270 -19.45 -15.16 -1.85
C ARG A 270 -20.67 -14.26 -2.01
N SER A 271 -20.75 -13.19 -1.22
CA SER A 271 -21.84 -12.24 -1.30
C SER A 271 -21.84 -11.45 -2.62
N CYS A 272 -20.67 -11.17 -3.23
CA CYS A 272 -20.58 -10.60 -4.57
C CYS A 272 -21.20 -11.52 -5.64
N LEU A 273 -21.16 -12.84 -5.41
CA LEU A 273 -21.77 -13.86 -6.27
C LEU A 273 -23.21 -14.23 -5.85
N ASN A 274 -23.85 -13.44 -4.97
CA ASN A 274 -25.16 -13.71 -4.39
C ASN A 274 -25.27 -15.11 -3.72
N LYS A 275 -24.17 -15.60 -3.15
CA LYS A 275 -24.13 -16.84 -2.37
C LYS A 275 -24.23 -16.52 -0.87
N PRO A 276 -24.83 -17.41 -0.05
CA PRO A 276 -24.79 -17.26 1.40
C PRO A 276 -23.34 -17.37 1.90
N PRO A 277 -23.04 -16.86 3.11
CA PRO A 277 -21.77 -17.09 3.81
C PRO A 277 -21.35 -18.57 3.76
N ILE A 278 -20.04 -18.83 3.75
CA ILE A 278 -19.57 -20.22 3.79
C ILE A 278 -20.03 -20.87 5.12
N SER A 279 -20.48 -22.12 5.05
CA SER A 279 -20.89 -22.86 6.25
C SER A 279 -19.69 -23.08 7.18
N GLY A 280 -19.94 -23.17 8.49
CA GLY A 280 -18.86 -23.41 9.47
C GLY A 280 -18.06 -24.68 9.16
N ASN A 281 -18.76 -25.78 8.85
CA ASN A 281 -18.12 -27.05 8.49
C ASN A 281 -17.28 -26.95 7.21
N ASP A 282 -17.76 -26.29 6.15
CA ASP A 282 -16.99 -26.13 4.92
C ASP A 282 -15.78 -25.21 5.11
N TRP A 283 -15.90 -24.22 6.00
CA TRP A 283 -14.80 -23.35 6.36
C TRP A 283 -13.73 -24.08 7.17
N GLU A 284 -14.12 -24.85 8.18
CA GLU A 284 -13.19 -25.64 8.99
C GLU A 284 -12.38 -26.60 8.12
N GLN A 285 -13.06 -27.36 7.24
CA GLN A 285 -12.37 -28.28 6.32
C GLN A 285 -11.42 -27.57 5.34
N PHE A 286 -11.75 -26.36 4.93
CA PHE A 286 -10.90 -25.57 4.03
C PHE A 286 -9.73 -24.90 4.78
N THR A 287 -9.94 -24.55 6.04
CA THR A 287 -8.97 -23.84 6.89
C THR A 287 -7.68 -24.63 7.04
N ASP A 288 -7.76 -25.96 7.18
CA ASP A 288 -6.56 -26.81 7.28
C ASP A 288 -5.62 -26.62 6.08
N LYS A 289 -6.15 -26.60 4.85
CA LYS A 289 -5.35 -26.33 3.65
C LYS A 289 -4.84 -24.89 3.60
N LEU A 290 -5.66 -23.92 4.02
CA LEU A 290 -5.29 -22.52 4.02
C LEU A 290 -4.11 -22.26 4.99
N VAL A 291 -4.15 -22.86 6.17
CA VAL A 291 -3.07 -22.80 7.17
C VAL A 291 -1.77 -23.42 6.63
N LEU A 292 -1.85 -24.54 5.90
CA LEU A 292 -0.67 -25.08 5.23
C LEU A 292 -0.09 -24.09 4.20
N GLY A 293 -0.92 -23.35 3.49
CA GLY A 293 -0.49 -22.27 2.58
C GLY A 293 0.30 -21.19 3.32
N PHE A 294 -0.14 -20.83 4.53
CA PHE A 294 0.54 -19.87 5.40
C PHE A 294 1.87 -20.33 5.99
N PHE A 295 2.11 -21.64 6.09
CA PHE A 295 3.34 -22.18 6.66
C PHE A 295 4.49 -22.20 5.64
N PHE A 296 4.97 -21.00 5.32
CA PHE A 296 6.09 -20.77 4.41
C PHE A 296 6.97 -19.64 4.95
N ASP A 297 8.23 -19.92 5.32
CA ASP A 297 9.13 -18.91 5.89
C ASP A 297 9.75 -18.04 4.79
N GLU A 298 9.13 -16.89 4.52
CA GLU A 298 9.59 -15.94 3.49
C GLU A 298 10.97 -15.33 3.82
N THR A 299 11.39 -15.34 5.09
CA THR A 299 12.68 -14.74 5.51
C THR A 299 13.91 -15.50 4.99
N LEU A 300 13.70 -16.68 4.41
CA LEU A 300 14.76 -17.48 3.79
C LEU A 300 15.18 -16.97 2.41
N TYR A 301 14.45 -16.00 1.84
CA TYR A 301 14.62 -15.52 0.49
C TYR A 301 14.89 -14.01 0.47
N SER A 302 16.03 -13.61 -0.06
CA SER A 302 16.37 -12.19 -0.26
C SER A 302 16.06 -11.68 -1.67
N ASP A 303 15.96 -12.59 -2.65
CA ASP A 303 15.54 -12.27 -4.02
C ASP A 303 14.03 -12.47 -4.14
N GLU A 304 13.31 -11.41 -4.50
CA GLU A 304 11.86 -11.43 -4.61
C GLU A 304 11.38 -12.38 -5.71
N GLY A 305 12.10 -12.44 -6.83
CA GLY A 305 11.77 -13.35 -7.92
C GLY A 305 11.87 -14.82 -7.49
N GLU A 306 12.88 -15.17 -6.69
CA GLU A 306 13.01 -16.48 -6.07
C GLU A 306 11.90 -16.76 -5.06
N LEU A 307 11.63 -15.81 -4.16
CA LEU A 307 10.53 -15.92 -3.19
C LEU A 307 9.20 -16.23 -3.89
N ILE A 308 8.84 -15.49 -4.93
CA ILE A 308 7.61 -15.70 -5.70
C ILE A 308 7.59 -17.09 -6.35
N ARG A 309 8.70 -17.54 -6.95
CA ARG A 309 8.78 -18.88 -7.56
C ARG A 309 8.56 -19.98 -6.54
N GLU A 310 9.14 -19.86 -5.36
CA GLU A 310 8.97 -20.86 -4.30
C GLU A 310 7.57 -20.82 -3.66
N LEU A 311 6.98 -19.63 -3.50
CA LEU A 311 5.57 -19.51 -3.10
C LEU A 311 4.63 -20.15 -4.14
N VAL A 312 4.86 -19.96 -5.44
CA VAL A 312 4.09 -20.63 -6.49
C VAL A 312 4.18 -22.15 -6.34
N LYS A 313 5.38 -22.70 -6.13
CA LYS A 313 5.55 -24.15 -5.90
C LYS A 313 4.82 -24.61 -4.64
N HIS A 314 4.97 -23.88 -3.54
CA HIS A 314 4.36 -24.19 -2.25
C HIS A 314 2.83 -24.25 -2.34
N TRP A 315 2.21 -23.15 -2.76
CA TRP A 315 0.75 -23.06 -2.88
C TRP A 315 0.19 -24.03 -3.93
N SER A 316 0.89 -24.24 -5.05
CA SER A 316 0.49 -25.23 -6.07
C SER A 316 0.56 -26.66 -5.55
N SER A 317 1.48 -26.98 -4.63
CA SER A 317 1.55 -28.32 -4.02
C SER A 317 0.31 -28.64 -3.16
N ILE A 318 -0.35 -27.61 -2.62
CA ILE A 318 -1.50 -27.73 -1.73
C ILE A 318 -2.83 -27.69 -2.52
N PHE A 319 -2.94 -26.75 -3.47
CA PHE A 319 -4.20 -26.45 -4.17
C PHE A 319 -4.19 -26.85 -5.66
N GLY A 320 -3.05 -27.23 -6.24
CA GLY A 320 -2.94 -27.52 -7.66
C GLY A 320 -3.79 -28.71 -8.12
N GLN A 321 -3.99 -29.71 -7.27
CA GLN A 321 -4.90 -30.84 -7.54
C GLN A 321 -6.37 -30.42 -7.63
N ASP A 322 -6.73 -29.30 -6.99
CA ASP A 322 -8.07 -28.72 -7.04
C ASP A 322 -8.24 -27.79 -8.27
N GLY A 323 -7.23 -27.70 -9.15
CA GLY A 323 -7.26 -26.90 -10.37
C GLY A 323 -6.93 -25.41 -10.17
N TYR A 324 -6.24 -25.07 -9.08
CA TYR A 324 -5.82 -23.70 -8.77
C TYR A 324 -4.47 -23.44 -9.44
N LEU A 325 -4.37 -22.31 -10.15
CA LEU A 325 -3.13 -21.89 -10.80
C LEU A 325 -2.61 -20.64 -10.08
N TYR A 326 -1.29 -20.43 -10.08
CA TYR A 326 -0.67 -19.23 -9.51
C TYR A 326 0.40 -18.72 -10.46
N SER A 327 0.37 -17.42 -10.75
CA SER A 327 1.22 -16.78 -11.74
C SER A 327 1.29 -15.27 -11.48
N TYR A 328 1.90 -14.89 -10.35
CA TYR A 328 2.17 -13.49 -10.08
C TYR A 328 3.42 -13.04 -10.83
N ASP A 329 3.27 -11.97 -11.60
CA ASP A 329 4.39 -11.31 -12.29
C ASP A 329 4.16 -9.81 -12.23
N ARG A 330 4.86 -9.16 -11.30
CA ARG A 330 4.81 -7.71 -11.14
C ARG A 330 5.23 -6.98 -12.42
N HIS A 331 6.29 -7.43 -13.09
CA HIS A 331 6.80 -6.71 -14.27
C HIS A 331 5.80 -6.75 -15.41
N ALA A 332 5.21 -7.92 -15.68
CA ALA A 332 4.15 -8.05 -16.68
C ALA A 332 2.92 -7.18 -16.34
N LEU A 333 2.56 -7.09 -15.05
CA LEU A 333 1.47 -6.25 -14.59
C LEU A 333 1.77 -4.76 -14.79
N PHE A 334 2.96 -4.31 -14.38
CA PHE A 334 3.42 -2.94 -14.61
C PHE A 334 3.45 -2.63 -16.11
N ASP A 335 3.98 -3.52 -16.95
CA ASP A 335 4.02 -3.30 -18.39
C ASP A 335 2.62 -3.21 -19.02
N GLY A 336 1.67 -4.04 -18.55
CA GLY A 336 0.29 -4.04 -18.99
C GLY A 336 -0.52 -2.82 -18.53
N ILE A 337 -0.32 -2.38 -17.28
CA ILE A 337 -1.00 -1.21 -16.70
C ILE A 337 -0.33 0.09 -17.17
N ILE A 338 0.98 0.21 -17.02
CA ILE A 338 1.75 1.42 -17.30
C ILE A 338 2.05 1.59 -18.80
N GLY A 339 1.75 0.59 -19.64
CA GLY A 339 1.92 0.70 -21.08
C GLY A 339 3.40 0.78 -21.46
N GLY A 340 4.06 -0.37 -21.51
CA GLY A 340 5.37 -0.53 -22.15
C GLY A 340 6.44 0.46 -21.68
N TYR A 341 6.62 0.61 -20.36
CA TYR A 341 7.77 1.33 -19.83
C TYR A 341 8.94 0.35 -19.75
N SER A 342 9.70 0.24 -20.85
CA SER A 342 10.97 -0.47 -20.78
C SER A 342 11.80 0.15 -19.65
N SER A 343 12.15 -0.65 -18.64
CA SER A 343 13.19 -0.32 -17.68
C SER A 343 14.54 -0.28 -18.41
N ARG A 344 14.75 0.71 -19.28
CA ARG A 344 16.06 1.13 -19.76
C ARG A 344 16.46 2.36 -18.97
N SER A 345 16.92 2.16 -17.76
CA SER A 345 17.88 3.08 -17.17
C SER A 345 19.20 2.36 -16.94
N SER A 346 19.99 2.26 -18.01
CA SER A 346 21.44 2.43 -17.91
C SER A 346 22.06 2.60 -19.30
N SER A 347 22.51 3.83 -19.55
CA SER A 347 23.71 4.25 -20.31
C SER A 347 23.79 4.30 -21.85
N ASN A 348 22.77 4.03 -22.68
CA ASN A 348 22.96 4.18 -24.15
C ASN A 348 21.83 4.83 -24.98
N ALA A 349 20.75 5.33 -24.38
CA ALA A 349 19.62 5.93 -25.13
C ALA A 349 19.74 7.45 -25.37
N ALA A 350 20.95 8.00 -25.42
CA ALA A 350 21.17 9.43 -25.68
C ALA A 350 21.40 9.77 -27.17
N LEU A 351 21.30 8.80 -28.08
CA LEU A 351 21.56 8.98 -29.50
C LEU A 351 20.47 8.30 -30.32
N GLU A 352 19.30 8.95 -30.41
CA GLU A 352 18.38 8.92 -31.57
C GLU A 352 17.06 9.62 -31.19
N MET A 353 17.13 10.94 -31.02
CA MET A 353 15.93 11.78 -30.98
C MET A 353 15.53 12.14 -32.41
N ASN A 354 14.48 11.52 -32.93
CA ASN A 354 13.87 11.90 -34.20
C ASN A 354 12.39 12.29 -33.99
N ASN A 355 12.16 13.61 -33.93
CA ASN A 355 10.99 14.39 -34.39
C ASN A 355 9.55 13.82 -34.37
N ASN A 356 9.15 13.00 -33.41
CA ASN A 356 7.72 12.74 -33.15
C ASN A 356 7.35 13.16 -31.72
N ILE A 357 6.43 14.12 -31.58
CA ILE A 357 5.93 14.60 -30.28
C ILE A 357 5.28 13.45 -29.48
N ASN A 358 4.74 12.44 -30.18
CA ASN A 358 4.23 11.19 -29.58
C ASN A 358 5.32 10.26 -29.02
N SER A 359 6.60 10.50 -29.31
CA SER A 359 7.73 9.73 -28.74
C SER A 359 8.23 10.29 -27.40
N ILE A 360 7.74 11.46 -26.98
CA ILE A 360 8.26 12.17 -25.79
C ILE A 360 7.38 11.94 -24.54
N PHE A 361 6.08 11.65 -24.72
CA PHE A 361 5.14 11.47 -23.61
C PHE A 361 4.38 10.13 -23.72
N PRO A 362 4.47 9.25 -22.71
CA PRO A 362 3.86 7.93 -22.78
C PRO A 362 2.33 7.99 -22.84
N SER A 363 1.75 6.95 -23.44
CA SER A 363 0.32 6.67 -23.45
C SER A 363 0.06 5.53 -22.45
N MET A 364 -0.92 5.68 -21.58
CA MET A 364 -1.23 4.70 -20.52
C MET A 364 -2.45 3.86 -20.87
N SER A 365 -2.59 2.67 -20.28
CA SER A 365 -3.80 1.85 -20.45
C SER A 365 -5.01 2.45 -19.73
N ASP A 366 -6.23 2.06 -20.12
CA ASP A 366 -7.44 2.41 -19.37
C ASP A 366 -7.38 1.88 -17.94
N ALA A 367 -6.82 0.68 -17.73
CA ALA A 367 -6.65 0.08 -16.42
C ALA A 367 -5.80 0.95 -15.48
N PHE A 368 -4.77 1.64 -15.99
CA PHE A 368 -3.99 2.59 -15.21
C PHE A 368 -4.84 3.76 -14.71
N TYR A 369 -5.67 4.33 -15.58
CA TYR A 369 -6.52 5.45 -15.19
C TYR A 369 -7.60 5.02 -14.20
N PHE A 370 -8.26 3.87 -14.42
CA PHE A 370 -9.25 3.33 -13.48
C PHE A 370 -8.63 3.00 -12.13
N TYR A 371 -7.47 2.36 -12.09
CA TYR A 371 -6.76 2.06 -10.85
C TYR A 371 -6.50 3.33 -10.03
N ASN A 372 -5.94 4.36 -10.67
CA ASN A 372 -5.68 5.63 -10.00
C ASN A 372 -6.97 6.32 -9.55
N ALA A 373 -8.05 6.25 -10.33
CA ALA A 373 -9.34 6.81 -9.96
C ALA A 373 -9.93 6.14 -8.71
N TYR A 374 -9.80 4.82 -8.61
CA TYR A 374 -10.25 4.06 -7.45
C TYR A 374 -9.39 4.32 -6.21
N ALA A 375 -8.08 4.44 -6.37
CA ALA A 375 -7.21 4.85 -5.29
C ALA A 375 -7.56 6.28 -4.80
N ASP A 376 -7.80 7.21 -5.74
CA ASP A 376 -8.14 8.59 -5.44
C ASP A 376 -9.51 8.73 -4.77
N HIS A 377 -10.49 7.88 -5.13
CA HIS A 377 -11.80 7.83 -4.48
C HIS A 377 -11.69 7.60 -2.96
N LEU A 378 -10.76 6.75 -2.52
CA LEU A 378 -10.52 6.53 -1.09
C LEU A 378 -9.96 7.78 -0.42
N LEU A 379 -9.03 8.48 -1.09
CA LEU A 379 -8.47 9.73 -0.58
C LEU A 379 -9.52 10.83 -0.49
N ILE A 380 -10.41 10.92 -1.48
CA ILE A 380 -11.50 11.90 -1.51
C ILE A 380 -12.51 11.64 -0.39
N ASP A 381 -12.87 10.39 -0.16
CA ASP A 381 -13.76 10.03 0.93
C ASP A 381 -13.15 10.35 2.31
N LEU A 382 -11.86 10.07 2.49
CA LEU A 382 -11.14 10.36 3.73
C LEU A 382 -10.96 11.86 3.97
N TYR A 383 -10.56 12.62 2.94
CA TYR A 383 -10.01 13.97 3.12
C TYR A 383 -10.81 15.09 2.41
N GLY A 384 -11.92 14.76 1.77
CA GLY A 384 -12.74 15.69 1.00
C GLY A 384 -12.25 15.88 -0.44
N SER A 385 -12.90 16.79 -1.18
CA SER A 385 -12.59 17.04 -2.59
C SER A 385 -11.19 17.63 -2.80
N GLN A 386 -10.48 17.15 -3.82
CA GLN A 386 -9.14 17.61 -4.21
C GLN A 386 -8.08 17.61 -3.08
N PRO A 387 -7.94 16.50 -2.34
CA PRO A 387 -7.15 16.49 -1.11
C PRO A 387 -5.64 16.61 -1.35
N ARG A 388 -5.14 16.17 -2.51
CA ARG A 388 -3.72 16.20 -2.90
C ARG A 388 -3.34 17.52 -3.56
N SER A 389 -4.20 18.14 -4.36
CA SER A 389 -3.96 19.47 -4.96
C SER A 389 -4.02 20.58 -3.93
N ALA A 390 -4.97 20.54 -2.99
CA ALA A 390 -5.05 21.51 -1.89
C ALA A 390 -3.78 21.50 -1.02
N TRP A 391 -3.16 20.33 -0.84
CA TRP A 391 -1.92 20.18 -0.08
C TRP A 391 -0.74 20.98 -0.68
N PHE A 392 -0.66 21.12 -2.02
CA PHE A 392 0.39 21.94 -2.64
C PHE A 392 0.26 23.41 -2.30
N ASN A 393 -0.97 23.91 -2.19
CA ASN A 393 -1.22 25.31 -1.84
C ASN A 393 -0.89 25.59 -0.37
N VAL A 394 -1.21 24.67 0.54
CA VAL A 394 -0.89 24.82 1.98
C VAL A 394 0.62 24.83 2.23
N VAL A 395 1.38 23.93 1.60
CA VAL A 395 2.85 23.91 1.73
C VAL A 395 3.49 25.15 1.08
N ALA A 396 2.92 25.67 -0.02
CA ALA A 396 3.38 26.91 -0.64
C ALA A 396 3.12 28.15 0.24
N GLU A 397 2.02 28.18 0.99
CA GLU A 397 1.71 29.25 1.94
C GLU A 397 2.58 29.19 3.21
N ASP A 398 2.81 28.01 3.79
CA ASP A 398 3.70 27.85 4.96
C ASP A 398 5.17 28.17 4.64
N SER A 399 5.63 27.80 3.44
CA SER A 399 6.98 28.15 2.99
C SER A 399 7.15 29.64 2.69
N ALA A 400 6.07 30.33 2.28
CA ALA A 400 6.05 31.79 2.14
C ALA A 400 5.96 32.51 3.50
N ALA A 401 5.24 31.94 4.48
CA ALA A 401 5.12 32.48 5.84
C ALA A 401 6.43 32.37 6.65
N HIS A 402 7.30 31.41 6.32
CA HIS A 402 8.61 31.24 6.95
C HIS A 402 9.77 31.98 6.25
N MET A 403 9.51 32.67 5.14
CA MET A 403 10.43 33.68 4.59
C MET A 403 10.05 35.06 5.11
N SER A 404 10.47 35.39 6.34
CA SER A 404 10.55 36.79 6.75
C SER A 404 11.53 37.54 5.84
N PRO A 405 11.25 38.78 5.41
CA PRO A 405 12.20 39.53 4.62
C PRO A 405 13.46 39.75 5.46
N ILE A 406 14.62 39.35 4.95
CA ILE A 406 15.89 39.83 5.48
C ILE A 406 15.85 41.35 5.34
N GLU A 407 15.74 42.05 6.47
CA GLU A 407 15.95 43.49 6.53
C GLU A 407 17.36 43.78 6.00
N ASN A 408 17.42 44.48 4.87
CA ASN A 408 18.65 45.11 4.41
C ASN A 408 19.01 46.20 5.42
N THR A 409 19.83 45.87 6.41
CA THR A 409 20.62 46.86 7.13
C THR A 409 21.84 47.18 6.28
N ASP A 410 21.75 48.31 5.57
CA ASP A 410 22.90 49.01 4.99
C ASP A 410 23.93 49.30 6.09
N ASP A 411 25.04 48.57 6.08
CA ASP A 411 26.26 48.98 6.78
C ASP A 411 27.33 49.35 5.76
N THR A 412 27.44 50.65 5.57
CA THR A 412 28.46 51.36 4.79
C THR A 412 29.86 51.09 5.36
N PHE A 413 30.69 50.34 4.65
CA PHE A 413 32.15 50.42 4.80
C PHE A 413 32.73 51.32 3.71
N GLY A 414 33.11 52.53 4.13
CA GLY A 414 33.78 53.52 3.30
C GLY A 414 35.23 53.13 2.99
N VAL A 415 35.63 53.35 1.74
CA VAL A 415 37.02 53.53 1.36
C VAL A 415 37.11 54.77 0.46
N SER A 416 37.49 55.88 1.07
CA SER A 416 37.87 57.13 0.41
C SER A 416 39.28 57.00 -0.17
N MET A 417 39.41 57.16 -1.49
CA MET A 417 40.70 57.35 -2.14
C MET A 417 41.17 58.81 -2.04
N GLY A 418 42.45 58.98 -1.69
CA GLY A 418 43.24 60.20 -1.88
C GLY A 418 43.36 61.07 -0.63
N LYS A 419 44.49 61.70 -0.31
CA LYS A 419 45.73 61.98 -1.05
C LYS A 419 46.78 62.48 -0.03
N PRO A 420 48.06 62.67 -0.42
CA PRO A 420 49.19 62.68 0.50
C PRO A 420 49.36 64.00 1.27
N LEU A 421 50.00 63.83 2.44
CA LEU A 421 50.74 64.79 3.27
C LEU A 421 50.94 66.18 2.67
N LEU A 422 50.32 67.18 3.31
CA LEU A 422 51.01 68.20 4.11
C LEU A 422 50.04 68.87 5.08
#